data_AF-A0A327JDS1-F1
#
_entry.id   AF-A0A327JDS1-F1
#
_cell.length_a   1.000
_cell.length_b   1.000
_cell.length_c   1.000
_cell.angle_alpha   90.00
_cell.angle_beta   90.00
_cell.angle_gamma   90.00
#
_symmetry.space_group_name_H-M   'P 1'
#
loop_
_entity.id
_entity.type
_entity.pdbx_description
1 polymer ?
#
loop_
_entity_poly.entity_id
_entity_poly.type
_entity_poly.pdbx_seq_one_letter_code
_entity_poly.pdbx_strand_id
1 'polypeptide(L)'
;MERKKQIIESALLSGKSIDELIKIKMKEEIKNTFEKVNKAPQKIRIYDIKEIPSKILFSKNTVFKKFNKENNTMSYINGLQAEGMLGLDDTSRKKLLSGETEVFSTENSFIKFEYSEILKI
;
A
#
# COMPACT_ATOMS: atom_id res chain seq x y z
N MET A 1 -24.72 -2.20 18.60
CA MET A 1 -25.54 -3.44 18.56
C MET A 1 -27.03 -3.13 18.53
N GLU A 2 -27.50 -2.03 19.15
CA GLU A 2 -28.93 -1.67 19.24
C GLU A 2 -29.62 -1.35 17.91
N ARG A 3 -28.94 -0.72 16.94
CA ARG A 3 -29.56 -0.40 15.63
C ARG A 3 -30.06 -1.62 14.86
N LYS A 4 -29.39 -2.78 15.01
CA LYS A 4 -29.78 -4.02 14.32
C LYS A 4 -31.06 -4.62 14.90
N LYS A 5 -31.30 -4.46 16.21
CA LYS A 5 -32.53 -4.91 16.86
C LYS A 5 -33.73 -4.07 16.45
N GLN A 6 -33.57 -2.74 16.41
CA GLN A 6 -34.65 -1.81 16.07
C GLN A 6 -35.19 -2.00 14.65
N ILE A 7 -34.33 -2.28 13.66
CA ILE A 7 -34.75 -2.49 12.27
C ILE A 7 -35.57 -3.78 12.14
N ILE A 8 -35.15 -4.86 12.81
CA ILE A 8 -35.84 -6.15 12.77
C ILE A 8 -37.18 -6.07 13.51
N GLU A 9 -37.22 -5.42 14.68
CA GLU A 9 -38.46 -5.19 15.42
C GLU A 9 -39.46 -4.35 14.61
N SER A 10 -39.00 -3.27 13.96
CA SER A 10 -39.87 -2.44 13.11
C SER A 10 -40.41 -3.19 11.88
N ALA A 11 -39.65 -4.14 11.33
CA ALA A 11 -40.08 -4.95 10.20
C ALA A 11 -41.10 -6.04 10.61
N LEU A 12 -40.92 -6.66 11.79
CA LEU A 12 -41.88 -7.57 12.40
C LEU A 12 -43.20 -6.88 12.75
N LEU A 13 -43.14 -5.63 13.24
CA LEU A 13 -44.30 -4.79 13.55
C LEU A 13 -45.08 -4.31 12.30
N SER A 14 -44.49 -4.39 11.11
CA SER A 14 -45.07 -3.86 9.86
C SER A 14 -45.95 -4.84 9.07
N GLY A 15 -46.18 -6.06 9.59
CA GLY A 15 -47.07 -7.05 8.97
C GLY A 15 -46.53 -7.69 7.67
N LYS A 16 -45.24 -7.55 7.39
CA LYS A 16 -44.59 -8.12 6.21
C LYS A 16 -44.51 -9.64 6.29
N SER A 17 -44.73 -10.33 5.17
CA SER A 17 -44.62 -11.78 5.11
C SER A 17 -43.18 -12.23 5.37
N ILE A 18 -43.02 -13.48 5.84
CA ILE A 18 -41.71 -14.08 6.14
C ILE A 18 -40.74 -13.95 4.95
N ASP A 19 -41.24 -14.08 3.72
CA ASP A 19 -40.44 -13.93 2.50
C ASP A 19 -39.89 -12.51 2.30
N GLU A 20 -40.62 -11.48 2.70
CA GLU A 20 -40.13 -10.10 2.62
C GLU A 20 -39.06 -9.82 3.67
N LEU A 21 -39.18 -10.41 4.86
CA LEU A 21 -38.15 -10.33 5.91
C LEU A 21 -36.85 -11.04 5.47
N ILE A 22 -36.96 -12.20 4.82
CA ILE A 22 -35.81 -12.92 4.24
C ILE A 22 -35.12 -12.06 3.18
N LYS A 23 -35.89 -11.45 2.27
CA LYS A 23 -35.33 -10.56 1.23
C LYS A 23 -34.61 -9.34 1.80
N ILE A 24 -35.14 -8.74 2.88
CA ILE A 24 -34.50 -7.60 3.54
C ILE A 24 -33.18 -8.02 4.18
N LYS A 25 -33.16 -9.15 4.91
CA LYS A 25 -31.93 -9.70 5.51
C LYS A 25 -30.88 -10.03 4.45
N MET A 26 -31.29 -10.68 3.36
CA MET A 26 -30.38 -10.98 2.24
C MET A 26 -29.81 -9.70 1.62
N LYS A 27 -30.62 -8.67 1.38
CA LYS A 27 -30.13 -7.38 0.85
C LYS A 27 -29.14 -6.71 1.81
N GLU A 28 -29.39 -6.75 3.12
CA GLU A 28 -28.45 -6.21 4.11
C GLU A 28 -27.15 -7.00 4.19
N GLU A 29 -27.20 -8.33 4.13
CA GLU A 29 -26.00 -9.18 4.10
C GLU A 29 -25.19 -8.93 2.83
N ILE A 30 -25.86 -8.86 1.67
CA ILE A 30 -25.24 -8.49 0.40
C ILE A 30 -24.57 -7.12 0.53
N LYS A 31 -25.30 -6.09 1.00
CA LYS A 31 -24.75 -4.74 1.17
C LYS A 31 -23.55 -4.70 2.10
N ASN A 32 -23.62 -5.36 3.26
CA ASN A 32 -22.51 -5.46 4.21
C ASN A 32 -21.30 -6.20 3.62
N THR A 33 -21.54 -7.19 2.75
CA THR A 33 -20.46 -7.94 2.10
C THR A 33 -19.79 -7.08 1.03
N PHE A 34 -20.56 -6.36 0.21
CA PHE A 34 -20.03 -5.41 -0.77
C PHE A 34 -19.34 -4.21 -0.12
N GLU A 35 -19.82 -3.69 1.01
CA GLU A 35 -19.17 -2.61 1.76
C GLU A 35 -17.82 -3.03 2.37
N LYS A 36 -17.66 -4.30 2.76
CA LYS A 36 -16.36 -4.84 3.19
C LYS A 36 -15.37 -4.96 2.02
N VAL A 37 -15.86 -5.28 0.82
CA VAL A 37 -15.05 -5.37 -0.41
C VAL A 37 -14.69 -3.99 -0.97
N ASN A 38 -15.55 -2.98 -0.78
CA ASN A 38 -15.37 -1.61 -1.26
C ASN A 38 -14.56 -0.69 -0.33
N LYS A 39 -13.92 -1.23 0.73
CA LYS A 39 -12.92 -0.44 1.45
C LYS A 39 -11.76 -0.21 0.50
N ALA A 40 -11.63 1.01 -0.01
CA ALA A 40 -10.51 1.40 -0.86
C ALA A 40 -9.21 0.96 -0.19
N PRO A 41 -8.32 0.24 -0.93
CA PRO A 41 -7.09 -0.28 -0.34
C PRO A 41 -6.31 0.88 0.27
N GLN A 42 -6.03 0.77 1.57
CA GLN A 42 -5.30 1.82 2.27
C GLN A 42 -3.86 1.81 1.78
N LYS A 43 -3.40 2.95 1.25
CA LYS A 43 -1.99 3.16 0.95
C LYS A 43 -1.23 3.27 2.26
N ILE A 44 -0.29 2.37 2.47
CA ILE A 44 0.62 2.39 3.62
C ILE A 44 2.00 2.73 3.12
N ARG A 45 2.69 3.59 3.87
CA ARG A 45 4.10 3.89 3.65
C ARG A 45 4.94 3.00 4.55
N ILE A 46 5.84 2.27 3.93
CA ILE A 46 6.84 1.46 4.62
C ILE A 46 8.18 2.17 4.49
N TYR A 47 8.81 2.43 5.64
CA TYR A 47 10.09 3.15 5.74
C TYR A 47 11.27 2.20 6.00
N ASP A 48 11.02 0.95 6.36
CA ASP A 48 12.07 -0.06 6.48
C ASP A 48 12.20 -0.83 5.16
N ILE A 49 13.38 -0.80 4.56
CA ILE A 49 13.68 -1.51 3.31
C ILE A 49 13.49 -3.02 3.44
N LYS A 50 13.68 -3.59 4.65
CA LYS A 50 13.55 -5.04 4.91
C LYS A 50 12.11 -5.52 4.86
N GLU A 51 11.16 -4.65 5.13
CA GLU A 51 9.73 -4.97 5.12
C GLU A 51 9.12 -4.90 3.71
N ILE A 52 9.90 -4.47 2.72
CA ILE A 52 9.42 -4.24 1.36
C ILE A 52 9.71 -5.47 0.50
N PRO A 53 8.68 -6.02 -0.19
CA PRO A 53 8.91 -7.07 -1.16
C PRO A 53 9.91 -6.62 -2.23
N SER A 54 10.91 -7.45 -2.52
CA SER A 54 12.00 -7.13 -3.45
C SER A 54 11.50 -6.70 -4.84
N LYS A 55 10.34 -7.20 -5.28
CA LYS A 55 9.69 -6.82 -6.54
C LYS A 55 9.19 -5.36 -6.58
N ILE A 56 8.96 -4.76 -5.42
CA ILE A 56 8.41 -3.40 -5.28
C ILE A 56 9.52 -2.37 -5.09
N LEU A 57 10.70 -2.78 -4.62
CA LEU A 57 11.82 -1.89 -4.32
C LEU A 57 12.17 -0.94 -5.47
N PHE A 58 12.24 -1.45 -6.70
CA PHE A 58 12.54 -0.67 -7.90
C PHE A 58 11.29 -0.22 -8.69
N SER A 59 10.13 -0.17 -8.04
CA SER A 59 8.89 0.28 -8.68
C SER A 59 8.71 1.79 -8.67
N LYS A 60 7.72 2.30 -9.43
CA LYS A 60 7.32 3.72 -9.41
C LYS A 60 6.79 4.20 -8.06
N ASN A 61 6.36 3.27 -7.20
CA ASN A 61 5.76 3.54 -5.90
C ASN A 61 6.79 3.68 -4.78
N THR A 62 8.06 3.39 -5.09
CA THR A 62 9.17 3.52 -4.14
C THR A 62 9.90 4.82 -4.37
N VAL A 63 10.22 5.52 -3.28
CA VAL A 63 10.88 6.80 -3.28
C VAL A 63 12.27 6.66 -2.66
N PHE A 64 13.24 7.17 -3.38
CA PHE A 64 14.62 7.33 -2.93
C PHE A 64 14.96 8.82 -2.88
N LYS A 65 15.80 9.19 -1.92
CA LYS A 65 16.42 10.49 -1.79
C LYS A 65 17.79 10.44 -2.47
N LYS A 66 18.00 11.32 -3.46
CA LYS A 66 19.26 11.49 -4.18
C LYS A 66 19.94 12.76 -3.70
N PHE A 67 21.19 12.64 -3.26
CA PHE A 67 22.08 13.77 -3.04
C PHE A 67 23.07 13.87 -4.19
N ASN A 68 23.08 15.00 -4.89
CA ASN A 68 24.05 15.27 -5.94
C ASN A 68 25.32 15.89 -5.33
N LYS A 69 26.46 15.22 -5.51
CA LYS A 69 27.76 15.64 -4.96
C LYS A 69 28.33 16.89 -5.65
N GLU A 70 27.96 17.16 -6.89
CA GLU A 70 28.51 18.26 -7.68
C GLU A 70 27.98 19.63 -7.23
N ASN A 71 26.67 19.70 -6.98
CA ASN A 71 25.99 20.96 -6.66
C ASN A 71 25.35 20.96 -5.27
N ASN A 72 25.60 19.92 -4.46
CA ASN A 72 25.08 19.76 -3.09
C ASN A 72 23.55 19.88 -2.98
N THR A 73 22.82 19.49 -4.03
CA THR A 73 21.36 19.51 -4.03
C THR A 73 20.76 18.16 -3.70
N MET A 74 19.56 18.19 -3.11
CA MET A 74 18.78 17.00 -2.79
C MET A 74 17.55 16.93 -3.70
N SER A 75 17.28 15.75 -4.23
CA SER A 75 16.07 15.47 -5.00
C SER A 75 15.48 14.12 -4.62
N TYR A 76 14.24 13.91 -5.02
CA TYR A 76 13.56 12.62 -4.87
C TYR A 76 13.45 11.96 -6.24
N ILE A 77 13.75 10.66 -6.28
CA ILE A 77 13.65 9.83 -7.47
C ILE A 77 12.84 8.58 -7.15
N ASN A 78 12.20 8.01 -8.17
CA ASN A 78 11.48 6.75 -8.00
C ASN A 78 12.41 5.53 -8.09
N GLY A 79 11.89 4.35 -7.77
CA GLY A 79 12.64 3.10 -7.80
C GLY A 79 13.21 2.74 -9.17
N LEU A 80 12.51 3.02 -10.27
CA LEU A 80 13.01 2.75 -11.62
C LEU A 80 14.21 3.64 -11.96
N GLN A 81 14.17 4.91 -11.55
CA GLN A 81 15.28 5.84 -11.72
C GLN A 81 16.48 5.42 -10.87
N ALA A 82 16.25 5.02 -9.61
CA ALA A 82 17.29 4.51 -8.74
C ALA A 82 17.95 3.24 -9.32
N GLU A 83 17.15 2.31 -9.87
CA GLU A 83 17.66 1.10 -10.54
C GLU A 83 18.51 1.44 -11.77
N GLY A 84 18.06 2.40 -12.59
CA GLY A 84 18.85 2.88 -13.74
C GLY A 84 20.18 3.50 -13.32
N MET A 85 20.21 4.22 -12.19
CA MET A 85 21.44 4.79 -11.63
C MET A 85 22.37 3.72 -11.04
N LEU A 86 21.83 2.60 -10.59
CA LEU A 86 22.60 1.47 -10.06
C LEU A 86 23.33 0.72 -11.19
N GLY A 87 22.77 0.72 -12.40
CA GLY A 87 23.41 0.19 -13.61
C GLY A 87 23.76 -1.30 -13.50
N LEU A 88 25.05 -1.62 -13.63
CA LEU A 88 25.59 -2.99 -13.58
C LEU A 88 26.14 -3.38 -12.20
N ASP A 89 25.98 -2.56 -11.17
CA ASP A 89 26.44 -2.90 -9.82
C ASP A 89 25.52 -3.92 -9.14
N ASP A 90 25.70 -5.19 -9.50
CA ASP A 90 24.96 -6.32 -8.94
C ASP A 90 25.22 -6.52 -7.45
N THR A 91 26.35 -6.05 -6.92
CA THR A 91 26.67 -6.19 -5.50
C THR A 91 25.78 -5.28 -4.67
N SER A 92 25.74 -4.00 -5.01
CA SER A 92 24.83 -3.04 -4.36
C SER A 92 23.37 -3.43 -4.57
N ARG A 93 23.02 -3.96 -5.76
CA ARG A 93 21.67 -4.46 -6.05
C ARG A 93 21.24 -5.52 -5.06
N LYS A 94 22.07 -6.54 -4.85
CA LYS A 94 21.78 -7.65 -3.93
C LYS A 94 21.64 -7.17 -2.49
N LYS A 95 22.52 -6.25 -2.04
CA LYS A 95 22.47 -5.68 -0.69
C LYS A 95 21.22 -4.86 -0.42
N LEU A 96 20.73 -4.13 -1.43
CA LEU A 96 19.46 -3.38 -1.34
C LEU A 96 18.27 -4.35 -1.31
N LEU A 97 18.26 -5.38 -2.16
CA LEU A 97 17.18 -6.36 -2.22
C LEU A 97 17.09 -7.25 -0.98
N SER A 98 18.22 -7.50 -0.30
CA SER A 98 18.28 -8.21 0.99
C SER A 98 17.98 -7.30 2.19
N GLY A 99 17.95 -5.97 1.99
CA GLY A 99 17.83 -4.99 3.06
C GLY A 99 19.06 -4.93 3.97
N GLU A 100 20.22 -5.38 3.51
CA GLU A 100 21.51 -5.22 4.21
C GLU A 100 21.96 -3.75 4.21
N THR A 101 21.70 -3.04 3.11
CA THR A 101 21.92 -1.59 3.00
C THR A 101 20.65 -0.91 2.49
N GLU A 102 20.46 0.34 2.91
CA GLU A 102 19.43 1.25 2.39
C GLU A 102 20.04 2.34 1.48
N VAL A 103 21.36 2.34 1.32
CA VAL A 103 22.11 3.37 0.59
C VAL A 103 23.05 2.76 -0.44
N PHE A 104 23.23 3.45 -1.55
CA PHE A 104 24.30 3.20 -2.50
C PHE A 104 24.85 4.51 -3.05
N SER A 105 26.07 4.46 -3.57
CA SER A 105 26.73 5.60 -4.18
C SER A 105 26.94 5.34 -5.67
N THR A 106 26.68 6.35 -6.47
CA THR A 106 27.21 6.45 -7.84
C THR A 106 28.41 7.39 -7.85
N GLU A 107 28.99 7.62 -9.03
CA GLU A 107 30.08 8.58 -9.22
C GLU A 107 29.71 9.95 -8.63
N ASN A 108 28.57 10.51 -9.08
CA ASN A 108 28.22 11.91 -8.78
C ASN A 108 27.08 12.03 -7.76
N SER A 109 26.59 10.93 -7.18
CA SER A 109 25.45 11.00 -6.25
C SER A 109 25.46 9.94 -5.15
N PHE A 110 24.81 10.23 -4.04
CA PHE A 110 24.40 9.24 -3.05
C PHE A 110 22.89 9.04 -3.14
N ILE A 111 22.44 7.79 -3.14
CA ILE A 111 21.02 7.45 -3.22
C ILE A 111 20.64 6.64 -2.00
N LYS A 112 19.65 7.13 -1.24
CA LYS A 112 19.14 6.54 -0.02
C LYS A 112 17.67 6.18 -0.18
N PHE A 113 17.28 4.99 0.23
CA PHE A 113 15.89 4.59 0.34
C PHE A 113 15.14 5.47 1.37
N GLU A 114 13.96 5.97 1.02
CA GLU A 114 13.16 6.81 1.92
C GLU A 114 11.87 6.09 2.34
N TYR A 115 11.02 5.67 1.39
CA TYR A 115 9.81 4.89 1.66
C TYR A 115 9.27 4.21 0.41
N SER A 116 8.39 3.23 0.59
CA SER A 116 7.56 2.67 -0.48
C SER A 116 6.08 2.70 -0.14
N GLU A 117 5.24 3.03 -1.12
CA GLU A 117 3.78 3.03 -0.99
C GLU A 117 3.19 1.70 -1.47
N ILE A 118 2.71 0.89 -0.52
CA ILE A 118 2.06 -0.39 -0.79
C ILE A 118 0.57 -0.29 -0.49
N LEU A 119 -0.24 -0.91 -1.34
CA LEU A 119 -1.66 -1.10 -1.10
C LEU A 119 -1.85 -2.26 -0.14
N LYS A 120 -2.38 -2.00 1.05
CA LYS A 120 -2.85 -3.07 1.93
C LYS A 120 -4.23 -3.51 1.44
N ILE A 121 -4.27 -4.72 0.91
CA ILE A 121 -5.50 -5.44 0.52
C ILE A 121 -6.12 -6.03 1.78
#